data_AF-A0A1F6H680-F1
#
_entry.id   AF-A0A1F6H680-F1
#
_cell.length_a   1.000
_cell.length_b   1.000
_cell.length_c   1.000
_cell.angle_alpha   90.00
_cell.angle_beta   90.00
_cell.angle_gamma   90.00
#
_symmetry.space_group_name_H-M   'P 1'
#
loop_
_entity.id
_entity.type
_entity.pdbx_description
1 polymer ?
#
loop_
_entity_poly.entity_id
_entity_poly.type
_entity_poly.pdbx_seq_one_letter_code
_entity_poly.pdbx_strand_id
1 'polypeptide(L)'
;MNTTEKILKCLKEIFPSEGYSVVEDPNIYIDGQLPGSEFRWYPPYMVHSSDTIFMFQTLNAEYFDENEFKEEQSEAERLIEGFRSTGRKVKVFYIVKDRETLETLIAANLSEDFGLFMDMEDQNPCIIFEIQKYFPGDCKLLPSVLNYLTHCRNLRGTIGELVKSFSSRYLVERPDGEKEIQMIQEFIHSLLHSDPRFDLTVEPINYMGDIERTLTSKRKIRDHYFHAFNTMLMGFVFIDKYYEGFSSLVSQYGDDIEIEFIWILISLYHDIGYASSLLEEIISQSVDLDGEPDLLKQRVEQLRQDSLESPDYQLLVIVLNNLYDHTVNQKGKWRFDAFPRPPLVENSFTQSLCKSYIEGAHGAASTFKLAKLTLRILNKLSGTHEREYLYRHILLASIFLIFHDLKVRKCFRENGVPAIKAMTFPLSLLLTYVDIIQDDRRDIEAVYTRPDIFKDVQDRQGKIIAVLKAEALTHSLKIRLLAQLSEALSFFEMNGITLLTPEEL
;
A
#
# COMPACT_ATOMS: atom_id res chain seq x y z
N MET A 1 -20.26 24.12 13.32
CA MET A 1 -19.76 23.45 14.54
C MET A 1 -18.63 24.32 15.09
N ASN A 2 -18.73 24.78 16.33
CA ASN A 2 -17.65 25.56 16.95
C ASN A 2 -16.47 24.64 17.32
N THR A 3 -15.30 25.22 17.64
CA THR A 3 -14.07 24.46 17.94
C THR A 3 -14.29 23.44 19.06
N THR A 4 -14.98 23.80 20.14
CA THR A 4 -15.28 22.90 21.27
C THR A 4 -16.11 21.69 20.84
N GLU A 5 -17.14 21.90 20.03
CA GLU A 5 -17.96 20.81 19.48
C GLU A 5 -17.14 19.89 18.57
N LYS A 6 -16.23 20.45 17.75
CA LYS A 6 -15.31 19.67 16.91
C LYS A 6 -14.37 18.81 17.76
N ILE A 7 -13.74 19.40 18.79
CA ILE A 7 -12.87 18.68 19.74
C ILE A 7 -13.62 17.52 20.39
N LEU A 8 -14.81 17.76 20.94
CA LEU A 8 -15.61 16.72 21.59
C LEU A 8 -16.00 15.60 20.62
N LYS A 9 -16.33 15.94 19.37
CA LYS A 9 -16.62 14.95 18.33
C LYS A 9 -15.41 14.04 18.11
N CYS A 10 -14.23 14.62 17.86
CA CYS A 10 -13.01 13.85 17.62
C CYS A 10 -12.63 12.98 18.83
N LEU A 11 -12.69 13.51 20.05
CA LEU A 11 -12.42 12.74 21.26
C LEU A 11 -13.38 11.56 21.43
N LYS A 12 -14.68 11.74 21.19
CA LYS A 12 -15.68 10.67 21.24
C LYS A 12 -15.51 9.61 20.15
N GLU A 13 -15.01 10.00 18.98
CA GLU A 13 -14.68 9.05 17.92
C GLU A 13 -13.47 8.17 18.31
N ILE A 14 -12.50 8.72 19.03
CA ILE A 14 -11.28 8.03 19.44
C ILE A 14 -11.49 7.17 20.70
N PHE A 15 -12.13 7.72 21.74
CA PHE A 15 -12.50 6.97 22.94
C PHE A 15 -14.02 7.08 23.21
N PRO A 16 -14.83 6.24 22.55
CA PRO A 16 -16.30 6.31 22.63
C PRO A 16 -16.88 5.90 23.99
N SER A 17 -16.10 5.19 24.80
CA SER A 17 -16.51 4.73 26.13
C SER A 17 -16.28 5.76 27.24
N GLU A 18 -15.60 6.88 26.96
CA GLU A 18 -15.28 7.89 27.96
C GLU A 18 -16.36 8.98 28.05
N GLY A 19 -16.59 9.43 29.28
CA GLY A 19 -17.36 10.65 29.54
C GLY A 19 -16.44 11.87 29.45
N TYR A 20 -16.83 12.85 28.64
CA TYR A 20 -16.09 14.10 28.48
C TYR A 20 -16.88 15.29 29.03
N SER A 21 -16.18 16.14 29.76
CA SER A 21 -16.70 17.39 30.27
C SER A 21 -15.81 18.55 29.80
N VAL A 22 -16.44 19.54 29.17
CA VAL A 22 -15.76 20.78 28.80
C VAL A 22 -15.55 21.61 30.06
N VAL A 23 -14.34 22.10 30.24
CA VAL A 23 -14.02 23.05 31.30
C VAL A 23 -14.43 24.45 30.81
N GLU A 24 -15.38 25.07 31.51
CA GLU A 24 -15.89 26.40 31.12
C GLU A 24 -14.82 27.50 31.21
N ASP A 25 -13.98 27.45 32.25
CA ASP A 25 -12.87 28.36 32.47
C ASP A 25 -11.60 27.56 32.82
N PRO A 26 -10.70 27.33 31.83
CA PRO A 26 -9.44 26.62 32.04
C PRO A 26 -8.56 27.22 33.14
N ASN A 27 -8.58 28.55 33.32
CA ASN A 27 -7.72 29.24 34.29
C ASN A 27 -8.17 28.92 35.71
N ILE A 28 -9.46 29.11 35.98
CA ILE A 28 -10.05 28.78 37.30
C ILE A 28 -9.85 27.30 37.62
N TYR A 29 -9.99 26.43 36.61
CA TYR A 29 -9.76 25.00 36.78
C TYR A 29 -8.31 24.68 37.15
N ILE A 30 -7.35 25.22 36.40
CA ILE A 30 -5.91 25.02 36.64
C ILE A 30 -5.53 25.51 38.05
N ASP A 31 -5.90 26.74 38.40
CA ASP A 31 -5.59 27.33 39.72
C ASP A 31 -6.21 26.53 40.88
N GLY A 32 -7.41 25.99 40.66
CA GLY A 32 -8.10 25.15 41.63
C GLY A 32 -7.46 23.77 41.81
N GLN A 33 -6.90 23.19 40.75
CA GLN A 33 -6.23 21.87 40.81
C GLN A 33 -4.77 21.96 41.25
N LEU A 34 -4.08 23.08 40.96
CA LEU A 34 -2.66 23.28 41.22
C LEU A 34 -2.40 24.55 42.06
N PRO A 35 -2.96 24.65 43.28
CA PRO A 35 -2.93 25.87 44.06
C PRO A 35 -1.51 26.29 44.43
N GLY A 36 -1.22 27.59 44.28
CA GLY A 36 0.08 28.18 44.61
C GLY A 36 1.15 28.05 43.53
N SER A 37 0.82 27.47 42.38
CA SER A 37 1.69 27.48 41.20
C SER A 37 1.44 28.75 40.38
N GLU A 38 2.49 29.50 40.07
CA GLU A 38 2.41 30.61 39.11
C GLU A 38 2.68 30.07 37.71
N PHE A 39 1.62 29.84 36.93
CA PHE A 39 1.70 29.50 35.51
C PHE A 39 1.41 30.73 34.65
N ARG A 40 2.15 30.88 33.54
CA ARG A 40 1.93 31.94 32.55
C ARG A 40 1.21 31.46 31.30
N TRP A 41 0.86 30.18 31.26
CA TRP A 41 0.27 29.52 30.11
C TRP A 41 -1.07 28.91 30.48
N TYR A 42 -2.11 29.30 29.73
CA TYR A 42 -3.45 28.77 29.91
C TYR A 42 -4.06 28.44 28.55
N PRO A 43 -4.54 27.20 28.35
CA PRO A 43 -5.11 26.81 27.08
C PRO A 43 -6.49 27.45 26.90
N PRO A 44 -6.83 27.96 25.70
CA PRO A 44 -8.15 28.51 25.41
C PRO A 44 -9.27 27.46 25.47
N TYR A 45 -8.94 26.17 25.30
CA TYR A 45 -9.90 25.09 25.45
C TYR A 45 -9.34 23.97 26.29
N MET A 46 -10.15 23.45 27.20
CA MET A 46 -9.81 22.30 28.02
C MET A 46 -11.00 21.36 28.12
N VAL A 47 -10.74 20.07 27.96
CA VAL A 47 -11.69 18.98 28.14
C VAL A 47 -11.07 17.99 29.10
N HIS A 48 -11.83 17.50 30.06
CA HIS A 48 -11.36 16.41 30.92
C HIS A 48 -12.25 15.19 30.81
N SER A 49 -11.63 14.02 30.94
CA SER A 49 -12.30 12.74 31.16
C SER A 49 -12.10 12.27 32.60
N SER A 50 -12.30 10.98 32.87
CA SER A 50 -12.19 10.42 34.22
C SER A 50 -10.75 10.42 34.76
N ASP A 51 -9.75 10.20 33.92
CA ASP A 51 -8.32 10.13 34.30
C ASP A 51 -7.41 11.08 33.51
N THR A 52 -7.90 11.65 32.41
CA THR A 52 -7.09 12.40 31.45
C THR A 52 -7.61 13.83 31.24
N ILE A 53 -6.69 14.79 31.15
CA ILE A 53 -6.96 16.19 30.80
C ILE A 53 -6.40 16.46 29.41
N PHE A 54 -7.25 16.95 28.52
CA PHE A 54 -6.92 17.35 27.15
C PHE A 54 -6.95 18.88 27.08
N MET A 55 -5.81 19.48 26.77
CA MET A 55 -5.65 20.93 26.64
C MET A 55 -5.42 21.27 25.18
N PHE A 56 -6.06 22.32 24.66
CA PHE A 56 -5.92 22.71 23.26
C PHE A 56 -5.49 24.17 23.15
N GLN A 57 -4.35 24.39 22.50
CA GLN A 57 -3.70 25.67 22.34
C GLN A 57 -3.75 26.13 20.89
N THR A 58 -4.11 27.39 20.65
CA THR A 58 -4.00 28.00 19.32
C THR A 58 -2.62 28.60 19.15
N LEU A 59 -1.96 28.33 18.02
CA LEU A 59 -0.82 29.13 17.59
C LEU A 59 -1.29 30.23 16.64
N ASN A 60 -0.73 31.42 16.79
CA ASN A 60 -0.96 32.50 15.86
C ASN A 60 0.13 32.47 14.77
N ALA A 61 -0.19 31.87 13.63
CA ALA A 61 0.74 31.69 12.52
C ALA A 61 1.31 33.02 11.99
N GLU A 62 0.51 34.09 12.01
CA GLU A 62 0.88 35.40 11.47
C GLU A 62 2.04 36.07 12.23
N TYR A 63 2.37 35.59 13.43
CA TYR A 63 3.40 36.14 14.31
C TYR A 63 4.21 35.04 15.01
N PHE A 64 4.57 33.97 14.30
CA PHE A 64 5.35 32.90 14.90
C PHE A 64 6.77 33.38 15.26
N ASP A 65 7.02 33.65 16.55
CA ASP A 65 8.35 33.83 17.14
C ASP A 65 8.81 32.53 17.79
N GLU A 66 9.92 31.97 17.31
CA GLU A 66 10.48 30.71 17.81
C GLU A 66 10.82 30.77 19.33
N ASN A 67 11.18 31.94 19.85
CA ASN A 67 11.46 32.12 21.27
C ASN A 67 10.18 32.12 22.10
N GLU A 68 9.15 32.83 21.65
CA GLU A 68 7.83 32.84 22.29
C GLU A 68 7.23 31.42 22.31
N PHE A 69 7.34 30.69 21.20
CA PHE A 69 6.92 29.31 21.12
C PHE A 69 7.66 28.40 22.11
N LYS A 70 8.99 28.54 22.25
CA LYS A 70 9.77 27.76 23.23
C LYS A 70 9.38 28.10 24.68
N GLU A 71 9.06 29.36 24.96
CA GLU A 71 8.55 29.78 26.27
C GLU A 71 7.18 29.16 26.55
N GLU A 72 6.25 29.23 25.58
CA GLU A 72 4.93 28.57 25.70
C GLU A 72 5.05 27.07 25.90
N GLN A 73 5.93 26.40 25.13
CA GLN A 73 6.20 24.98 25.28
C GLN A 73 6.72 24.66 26.69
N SER A 74 7.71 25.42 27.17
CA SER A 74 8.28 25.19 28.50
C SER A 74 7.23 25.37 29.61
N GLU A 75 6.33 26.33 29.48
CA GLU A 75 5.25 26.54 30.44
C GLU A 75 4.18 25.43 30.36
N ALA A 76 3.85 24.96 29.15
CA ALA A 76 2.97 23.81 28.96
C ALA A 76 3.56 22.53 29.59
N GLU A 77 4.86 22.29 29.43
CA GLU A 77 5.57 21.16 30.06
C GLU A 77 5.53 21.24 31.60
N ARG A 78 5.75 22.45 32.16
CA ARG A 78 5.60 22.67 33.61
C ARG A 78 4.19 22.38 34.09
N LEU A 79 3.18 22.76 33.31
CA LEU A 79 1.78 22.49 33.64
C LEU A 79 1.45 21.00 33.58
N ILE A 80 1.94 20.29 32.55
CA ILE A 80 1.81 18.83 32.44
C ILE A 80 2.39 18.15 33.69
N GLU A 81 3.59 18.54 34.12
CA GLU A 81 4.23 17.96 35.30
C GLU A 81 3.46 18.29 36.59
N GLY A 82 2.93 19.52 36.70
CA GLY A 82 2.05 19.92 37.79
C GLY A 82 0.86 18.97 37.92
N PHE A 83 0.12 18.73 36.84
CA PHE A 83 -1.02 17.81 36.86
C PHE A 83 -0.62 16.35 37.08
N ARG A 84 0.51 15.90 36.54
CA ARG A 84 1.03 14.54 36.80
C ARG A 84 1.28 14.30 38.28
N SER A 85 1.78 15.31 39.00
CA SER A 85 1.97 15.23 40.46
C SER A 85 0.65 15.01 41.22
N THR A 86 -0.49 15.34 40.61
CA THR A 86 -1.84 15.07 41.16
C THR A 86 -2.40 13.69 40.75
N GLY A 87 -1.63 12.89 40.00
CA GLY A 87 -2.03 11.58 39.49
C GLY A 87 -2.91 11.64 38.23
N ARG A 88 -3.00 12.80 37.57
CA ARG A 88 -3.73 13.00 36.32
C ARG A 88 -2.82 12.78 35.11
N LYS A 89 -3.37 12.19 34.05
CA LYS A 89 -2.72 12.21 32.73
C LYS A 89 -3.06 13.51 32.03
N VAL A 90 -2.12 14.06 31.28
CA VAL A 90 -2.34 15.28 30.49
C VAL A 90 -1.85 15.07 29.07
N LYS A 91 -2.61 15.60 28.11
CA LYS A 91 -2.19 15.78 26.72
C LYS A 91 -2.47 17.21 26.28
N VAL A 92 -1.48 17.83 25.64
CA VAL A 92 -1.60 19.16 25.06
C VAL A 92 -1.65 19.02 23.54
N PHE A 93 -2.64 19.65 22.91
CA PHE A 93 -2.81 19.65 21.46
C PHE A 93 -2.68 21.07 20.92
N TYR A 94 -1.86 21.25 19.90
CA TYR A 94 -1.87 22.50 19.15
C TYR A 94 -2.95 22.45 18.06
N ILE A 95 -3.79 23.48 18.01
CA ILE A 95 -4.83 23.65 17.01
C ILE A 95 -4.17 24.18 15.74
N VAL A 96 -4.18 23.36 14.71
CA VAL A 96 -3.56 23.64 13.41
C VAL A 96 -4.65 24.02 12.42
N LYS A 97 -4.59 25.26 11.93
CA LYS A 97 -5.54 25.79 10.94
C LYS A 97 -4.94 25.93 9.55
N ASP A 98 -3.63 25.90 9.45
CA ASP A 98 -2.86 26.08 8.23
C ASP A 98 -1.61 25.18 8.22
N ARG A 99 -1.03 25.01 7.03
CA ARG A 99 0.13 24.14 6.78
C ARG A 99 1.43 24.70 7.35
N GLU A 100 1.57 26.02 7.46
CA GLU A 100 2.79 26.66 7.97
C GLU A 100 2.97 26.39 9.48
N THR A 101 1.89 26.55 10.25
CA THR A 101 1.83 26.20 11.67
C THR A 101 2.17 24.72 11.88
N LEU A 102 1.63 23.86 11.01
CA LEU A 102 1.87 22.43 11.07
C LEU A 102 3.36 22.09 10.92
N GLU A 103 4.00 22.59 9.86
CA GLU A 103 5.41 22.33 9.56
C GLU A 103 6.32 22.80 10.70
N THR A 104 5.99 23.95 11.27
CA THR A 104 6.68 24.54 12.41
C THR A 104 6.62 23.66 13.67
N LEU A 105 5.42 23.18 14.01
CA LEU A 105 5.22 22.30 15.17
C LEU A 105 5.98 20.97 15.05
N ILE A 106 6.16 20.48 13.83
CA ILE A 106 6.87 19.22 13.60
C ILE A 106 8.38 19.41 13.70
N ALA A 107 8.87 20.55 13.20
CA ALA A 107 10.28 20.92 13.34
C ALA A 107 10.69 21.09 14.82
N ALA A 108 9.75 21.45 15.70
CA ALA A 108 9.99 21.63 17.13
C ALA A 108 10.31 20.34 17.92
N ASN A 109 10.13 19.14 17.32
CA ASN A 109 10.44 17.84 17.94
C ASN A 109 9.87 17.68 19.37
N LEU A 110 8.60 18.04 19.54
CA LEU A 110 7.88 18.03 20.81
C LEU A 110 7.80 16.61 21.42
N SER A 111 7.68 16.52 22.74
CA SER A 111 7.59 15.24 23.46
C SER A 111 6.29 14.47 23.13
N GLU A 112 6.18 13.23 23.59
CA GLU A 112 4.98 12.42 23.39
C GLU A 112 3.72 13.02 24.03
N ASP A 113 3.85 13.96 24.98
CA ASP A 113 2.72 14.63 25.64
C ASP A 113 2.00 15.65 24.76
N PHE A 114 2.60 15.97 23.61
CA PHE A 114 2.09 16.92 22.64
C PHE A 114 1.50 16.23 21.40
N GLY A 115 0.35 16.73 20.98
CA GLY A 115 -0.37 16.31 19.79
C GLY A 115 -0.83 17.48 18.92
N LEU A 116 -1.53 17.16 17.83
CA LEU A 116 -2.15 18.12 16.92
C LEU A 116 -3.67 17.96 16.94
N PHE A 117 -4.38 19.06 16.88
CA PHE A 117 -5.79 19.09 16.51
C PHE A 117 -5.90 19.81 15.16
N MET A 118 -6.08 19.03 14.10
CA MET A 118 -6.18 19.55 12.74
C MET A 118 -7.59 20.12 12.54
N ASP A 119 -7.71 21.42 12.29
CA ASP A 119 -8.97 22.11 11.99
C ASP A 119 -8.82 23.01 10.77
N MET A 120 -8.43 22.41 9.65
CA MET A 120 -8.22 23.09 8.36
C MET A 120 -9.54 23.15 7.56
N GLU A 121 -9.75 24.21 6.78
CA GLU A 121 -11.04 24.49 6.10
C GLU A 121 -11.52 23.36 5.17
N ASP A 122 -10.59 22.63 4.56
CA ASP A 122 -10.88 21.57 3.58
C ASP A 122 -10.87 20.15 4.16
N GLN A 123 -10.74 19.99 5.49
CA GLN A 123 -10.60 18.68 6.13
C GLN A 123 -11.58 18.47 7.28
N ASN A 124 -11.97 17.21 7.49
CA ASN A 124 -12.67 16.85 8.72
C ASN A 124 -11.70 17.02 9.89
N PRO A 125 -12.12 17.66 10.99
CA PRO A 125 -11.25 17.82 12.14
C PRO A 125 -10.76 16.47 12.68
N CYS A 126 -9.50 16.39 13.06
CA CYS A 126 -8.92 15.16 13.62
C CYS A 126 -7.87 15.46 14.71
N ILE A 127 -7.63 14.47 15.58
CA ILE A 127 -6.64 14.54 16.65
C ILE A 127 -5.49 13.58 16.35
N ILE A 128 -4.26 14.06 16.52
CA ILE A 128 -3.02 13.31 16.34
C ILE A 128 -2.26 13.34 17.66
N PHE A 129 -2.07 12.19 18.30
CA PHE A 129 -1.62 12.13 19.70
C PHE A 129 -0.12 12.34 19.91
N GLU A 130 0.68 12.16 18.87
CA GLU A 130 2.14 12.28 18.96
C GLU A 130 2.65 12.98 17.71
N ILE A 131 3.18 14.19 17.88
CA ILE A 131 3.74 14.99 16.78
C ILE A 131 4.95 14.31 16.15
N GLN A 132 5.73 13.55 16.92
CA GLN A 132 6.87 12.79 16.39
C GLN A 132 6.46 11.63 15.46
N LYS A 133 5.22 11.13 15.61
CA LYS A 133 4.63 10.16 14.67
C LYS A 133 3.96 10.84 13.49
N TYR A 134 3.81 12.16 13.54
CA TYR A 134 3.31 12.94 12.43
C TYR A 134 4.42 13.10 11.40
N PHE A 135 4.21 12.51 10.22
CA PHE A 135 5.02 12.81 9.05
C PHE A 135 4.47 14.10 8.44
N PRO A 136 5.21 15.23 8.47
CA PRO A 136 4.82 16.39 7.71
C PRO A 136 4.81 15.99 6.25
N GLY A 137 3.67 16.22 5.62
CA GLY A 137 3.60 16.29 4.18
C GLY A 137 2.81 15.15 3.57
N ASP A 138 2.56 15.39 2.29
CA ASP A 138 1.90 14.55 1.33
C ASP A 138 2.70 13.24 1.04
N CYS A 139 3.49 12.75 2.00
CA CYS A 139 4.36 11.60 1.88
C CYS A 139 3.52 10.33 1.82
N LYS A 140 3.53 9.68 0.65
CA LYS A 140 2.67 8.53 0.38
C LYS A 140 3.29 7.21 0.84
N LEU A 141 4.58 7.21 1.17
CA LEU A 141 5.30 6.01 1.61
C LEU A 141 5.18 5.74 3.10
N LEU A 142 5.18 4.45 3.46
CA LEU A 142 4.99 3.99 4.84
C LEU A 142 6.28 4.09 5.67
N PRO A 143 6.32 4.92 6.72
CA PRO A 143 7.54 5.11 7.52
C PRO A 143 8.01 3.86 8.25
N SER A 144 7.10 3.02 8.74
CA SER A 144 7.46 1.76 9.40
C SER A 144 8.21 0.83 8.45
N VAL A 145 7.74 0.73 7.21
CA VAL A 145 8.38 -0.05 6.14
C VAL A 145 9.75 0.52 5.81
N LEU A 146 9.84 1.83 5.56
CA LEU A 146 11.11 2.48 5.24
C LEU A 146 12.14 2.32 6.38
N ASN A 147 11.74 2.52 7.64
CA ASN A 147 12.61 2.35 8.80
C ASN A 147 13.12 0.91 8.95
N TYR A 148 12.32 -0.08 8.60
CA TYR A 148 12.79 -1.46 8.55
C TYR A 148 13.83 -1.65 7.43
N LEU A 149 13.52 -1.16 6.22
CA LEU A 149 14.32 -1.38 5.03
C LEU A 149 15.69 -0.68 5.04
N THR A 150 15.88 0.38 5.84
CA THR A 150 17.22 0.96 6.09
C THR A 150 18.19 -0.04 6.70
N HIS A 151 17.69 -1.06 7.40
CA HIS A 151 18.47 -2.05 8.13
C HIS A 151 18.21 -3.50 7.67
N CYS A 152 17.60 -3.69 6.50
CA CYS A 152 17.33 -5.04 5.97
C CYS A 152 18.63 -5.86 5.86
N ARG A 153 18.56 -7.18 5.99
CA ARG A 153 19.77 -8.01 6.17
C ARG A 153 19.96 -9.07 5.10
N ASN A 154 18.86 -9.59 4.57
CA ASN A 154 18.84 -10.81 3.77
C ASN A 154 18.56 -10.53 2.29
N LEU A 155 17.98 -9.38 1.93
CA LEU A 155 17.93 -8.93 0.53
C LEU A 155 19.35 -8.89 -0.05
N ARG A 156 19.56 -9.55 -1.20
CA ARG A 156 20.91 -9.82 -1.72
C ARG A 156 21.37 -8.76 -2.73
N GLY A 157 22.70 -8.66 -2.86
CA GLY A 157 23.38 -7.91 -3.90
C GLY A 157 22.99 -6.44 -4.02
N THR A 158 23.06 -5.94 -5.25
CA THR A 158 22.76 -4.54 -5.60
C THR A 158 21.35 -4.11 -5.20
N ILE A 159 20.36 -5.02 -5.27
CA ILE A 159 18.97 -4.69 -4.90
C ILE A 159 18.88 -4.36 -3.41
N GLY A 160 19.48 -5.17 -2.55
CA GLY A 160 19.51 -4.90 -1.11
C GLY A 160 20.18 -3.55 -0.77
N GLU A 161 21.25 -3.21 -1.47
CA GLU A 161 21.94 -1.91 -1.31
C GLU A 161 21.08 -0.73 -1.78
N LEU A 162 20.46 -0.85 -2.95
CA LEU A 162 19.55 0.16 -3.50
C LEU A 162 18.36 0.41 -2.55
N VAL A 163 17.75 -0.65 -2.02
CA VAL A 163 16.62 -0.55 -1.09
C VAL A 163 17.02 0.17 0.21
N LYS A 164 18.18 -0.15 0.80
CA LYS A 164 18.69 0.53 2.00
C LYS A 164 18.99 1.99 1.73
N SER A 165 19.67 2.27 0.62
CA SER A 165 20.06 3.62 0.21
C SER A 165 18.83 4.49 -0.03
N PHE A 166 17.86 3.99 -0.80
CA PHE A 166 16.59 4.67 -1.04
C PHE A 166 15.86 4.94 0.28
N SER A 167 15.68 3.93 1.12
CA SER A 167 14.93 4.08 2.38
C SER A 167 15.59 5.09 3.32
N SER A 168 16.92 5.08 3.41
CA SER A 168 17.67 5.99 4.28
C SER A 168 17.58 7.42 3.76
N ARG A 169 17.79 7.59 2.44
CA ARG A 169 17.69 8.88 1.76
C ARG A 169 16.28 9.45 1.91
N TYR A 170 15.25 8.63 1.71
CA TYR A 170 13.86 9.03 1.78
C TYR A 170 13.47 9.53 3.18
N LEU A 171 13.87 8.82 4.24
CA LEU A 171 13.57 9.21 5.63
C LEU A 171 14.28 10.51 6.06
N VAL A 172 15.46 10.79 5.49
CA VAL A 172 16.24 12.00 5.75
C VAL A 172 15.71 13.18 4.94
N GLU A 173 15.54 13.02 3.62
CA GLU A 173 15.12 14.10 2.72
C GLU A 173 13.63 14.42 2.86
N ARG A 174 12.80 13.43 3.23
CA ARG A 174 11.33 13.54 3.36
C ARG A 174 10.71 14.25 2.15
N PRO A 175 10.94 13.74 0.93
CA PRO A 175 10.50 14.42 -0.28
C PRO A 175 8.96 14.45 -0.35
N ASP A 176 8.43 15.50 -0.96
CA ASP A 176 7.01 15.68 -1.21
C ASP A 176 6.72 16.01 -2.70
N GLY A 177 5.46 15.82 -3.11
CA GLY A 177 4.98 16.19 -4.43
C GLY A 177 5.81 15.63 -5.59
N GLU A 178 6.30 16.51 -6.47
CA GLU A 178 7.10 16.12 -7.64
C GLU A 178 8.46 15.52 -7.27
N LYS A 179 9.08 15.97 -6.17
CA LYS A 179 10.37 15.44 -5.71
C LYS A 179 10.24 13.99 -5.25
N GLU A 180 9.13 13.67 -4.58
CA GLU A 180 8.82 12.30 -4.15
C GLU A 180 8.68 11.39 -5.38
N ILE A 181 7.90 11.82 -6.37
CA ILE A 181 7.72 11.08 -7.63
C ILE A 181 9.06 10.86 -8.33
N GLN A 182 9.89 11.91 -8.47
CA GLN A 182 11.19 11.81 -9.11
C GLN A 182 12.11 10.83 -8.37
N MET A 183 12.17 10.90 -7.04
CA MET A 183 13.01 9.99 -6.24
C MET A 183 12.58 8.53 -6.42
N ILE A 184 11.27 8.26 -6.45
CA ILE A 184 10.74 6.92 -6.70
C ILE A 184 11.08 6.46 -8.12
N GLN A 185 10.91 7.33 -9.13
CA GLN A 185 11.24 6.99 -10.52
C GLN A 185 12.73 6.67 -10.71
N GLU A 186 13.62 7.46 -10.12
CA GLU A 186 15.07 7.21 -10.13
C GLU A 186 15.41 5.87 -9.46
N PHE A 187 14.74 5.55 -8.36
CA PHE A 187 14.94 4.30 -7.65
C PHE A 187 14.42 3.09 -8.43
N ILE A 188 13.19 3.14 -8.97
CA ILE A 188 12.65 2.08 -9.83
C ILE A 188 13.55 1.89 -11.05
N HIS A 189 13.99 2.98 -11.68
CA HIS A 189 14.93 2.91 -12.79
C HIS A 189 16.23 2.20 -12.37
N SER A 190 16.78 2.54 -11.21
CA SER A 190 17.99 1.89 -10.69
C SER A 190 17.78 0.40 -10.42
N LEU A 191 16.61 -0.01 -9.91
CA LEU A 191 16.26 -1.42 -9.71
C LEU A 191 16.19 -2.19 -11.05
N LEU A 192 15.45 -1.64 -12.02
CA LEU A 192 15.26 -2.27 -13.34
C LEU A 192 16.53 -2.30 -14.20
N HIS A 193 17.57 -1.55 -13.85
CA HIS A 193 18.87 -1.57 -14.55
C HIS A 193 20.02 -2.04 -13.64
N SER A 194 19.70 -2.64 -12.49
CA SER A 194 20.70 -3.10 -11.52
C SER A 194 21.46 -4.35 -12.01
N ASP A 195 20.88 -5.11 -12.93
CA ASP A 195 21.49 -6.25 -13.60
C ASP A 195 21.32 -6.12 -15.13
N PRO A 196 22.40 -6.24 -15.92
CA PRO A 196 22.33 -6.12 -17.39
C PRO A 196 21.47 -7.18 -18.06
N ARG A 197 21.21 -8.31 -17.39
CA ARG A 197 20.30 -9.36 -17.85
C ARG A 197 18.83 -8.97 -17.63
N PHE A 198 18.56 -7.90 -16.87
CA PHE A 198 17.23 -7.50 -16.42
C PHE A 198 16.77 -6.13 -16.96
N ASP A 199 17.24 -5.72 -18.14
CA ASP A 199 16.94 -4.40 -18.72
C ASP A 199 15.45 -4.24 -19.13
N LEU A 200 14.68 -3.46 -18.35
CA LEU A 200 13.25 -3.20 -18.55
C LEU A 200 12.89 -1.71 -18.43
N THR A 201 11.87 -1.29 -19.20
CA THR A 201 11.38 0.10 -19.18
C THR A 201 10.32 0.33 -18.10
N VAL A 202 10.34 1.53 -17.50
CA VAL A 202 9.35 2.00 -16.50
C VAL A 202 8.02 2.44 -17.11
N GLU A 203 7.94 2.57 -18.44
CA GLU A 203 6.80 3.16 -19.17
C GLU A 203 5.43 2.56 -18.80
N PRO A 204 5.26 1.23 -18.64
CA PRO A 204 3.93 0.67 -18.36
C PRO A 204 3.33 1.12 -17.03
N ILE A 205 4.18 1.44 -16.04
CA ILE A 205 3.76 1.91 -14.72
C ILE A 205 3.37 3.39 -14.81
N ASN A 206 4.18 4.21 -15.50
CA ASN A 206 3.90 5.63 -15.70
C ASN A 206 2.58 5.86 -16.45
N TYR A 207 2.29 5.03 -17.45
CA TYR A 207 1.07 5.11 -18.26
C TYR A 207 -0.22 4.94 -17.43
N MET A 208 -0.19 4.17 -16.33
CA MET A 208 -1.35 4.02 -15.46
C MET A 208 -1.73 5.34 -14.77
N GLY A 209 -0.74 6.09 -14.27
CA GLY A 209 -0.96 7.42 -13.71
C GLY A 209 -1.55 8.40 -14.72
N ASP A 210 -1.19 8.29 -16.00
CA ASP A 210 -1.76 9.11 -17.07
C ASP A 210 -3.24 8.81 -17.31
N ILE A 211 -3.62 7.52 -17.33
CA ILE A 211 -5.01 7.09 -17.50
C ILE A 211 -5.87 7.59 -16.34
N GLU A 212 -5.39 7.42 -15.10
CA GLU A 212 -6.11 7.86 -13.91
C GLU A 212 -6.36 9.35 -13.93
N ARG A 213 -5.35 10.17 -14.22
CA ARG A 213 -5.49 11.63 -14.35
C ARG A 213 -6.48 12.07 -15.44
N THR A 214 -6.65 11.25 -16.47
CA THR A 214 -7.56 11.56 -17.60
C THR A 214 -9.02 11.24 -17.25
N LEU A 215 -9.27 10.19 -16.47
CA LEU A 215 -10.63 9.71 -16.18
C LEU A 215 -11.28 10.37 -14.94
N THR A 216 -10.56 11.24 -14.23
CA THR A 216 -10.91 11.77 -12.89
C THR A 216 -11.97 12.87 -12.81
N SER A 217 -12.88 12.99 -13.77
CA SER A 217 -14.00 13.92 -13.61
C SER A 217 -15.10 13.42 -12.65
N LYS A 218 -15.12 12.13 -12.27
CA LYS A 218 -16.22 11.52 -11.49
C LYS A 218 -15.83 10.60 -10.32
N ARG A 219 -14.55 10.32 -10.05
CA ARG A 219 -14.10 9.46 -8.93
C ARG A 219 -12.96 10.10 -8.14
N LYS A 220 -12.93 9.83 -6.83
CA LYS A 220 -11.73 10.00 -5.98
C LYS A 220 -10.55 9.36 -6.70
N ILE A 221 -9.50 10.14 -6.96
CA ILE A 221 -8.32 9.69 -7.70
C ILE A 221 -7.72 8.52 -6.92
N ARG A 222 -7.57 7.36 -7.56
CA ARG A 222 -6.77 6.26 -7.03
C ARG A 222 -5.35 6.43 -7.54
N ASP A 223 -4.37 6.16 -6.68
CA ASP A 223 -2.96 6.26 -7.05
C ASP A 223 -2.34 4.87 -7.19
N HIS A 224 -2.55 4.22 -8.34
CA HIS A 224 -2.01 2.86 -8.52
C HIS A 224 -0.48 2.86 -8.61
N TYR A 225 0.14 3.97 -8.99
CA TYR A 225 1.60 4.12 -8.99
C TYR A 225 2.18 3.99 -7.58
N PHE A 226 1.70 4.83 -6.64
CA PHE A 226 2.18 4.78 -5.26
C PHE A 226 1.73 3.52 -4.53
N HIS A 227 0.52 3.01 -4.82
CA HIS A 227 0.03 1.74 -4.31
C HIS A 227 0.95 0.56 -4.69
N ALA A 228 1.31 0.44 -5.97
CA ALA A 228 2.21 -0.61 -6.45
C ALA A 228 3.61 -0.49 -5.84
N PHE A 229 4.09 0.73 -5.67
CA PHE A 229 5.37 0.99 -5.04
C PHE A 229 5.38 0.66 -3.54
N ASN A 230 4.35 1.05 -2.79
CA ASN A 230 4.19 0.66 -1.39
C ASN A 230 4.05 -0.85 -1.21
N THR A 231 3.29 -1.49 -2.10
CA THR A 231 3.17 -2.95 -2.15
C THR A 231 4.55 -3.58 -2.32
N MET A 232 5.37 -3.08 -3.26
CA MET A 232 6.75 -3.55 -3.47
C MET A 232 7.60 -3.43 -2.20
N LEU A 233 7.65 -2.24 -1.58
CA LEU A 233 8.44 -2.01 -0.38
C LEU A 233 7.99 -2.90 0.79
N MET A 234 6.67 -3.02 1.00
CA MET A 234 6.14 -3.88 2.05
C MET A 234 6.49 -5.35 1.82
N GLY A 235 6.37 -5.87 0.60
CA GLY A 235 6.77 -7.26 0.35
C GLY A 235 8.27 -7.49 0.49
N PHE A 236 9.13 -6.48 0.25
CA PHE A 236 10.54 -6.59 0.60
C PHE A 236 10.77 -6.80 2.10
N VAL A 237 9.93 -6.26 2.99
CA VAL A 237 9.99 -6.55 4.43
C VAL A 237 9.73 -8.03 4.70
N PHE A 238 8.69 -8.60 4.06
CA PHE A 238 8.36 -10.03 4.21
C PHE A 238 9.45 -10.93 3.64
N ILE A 239 9.93 -10.63 2.43
CA ILE A 239 11.00 -11.39 1.78
C ILE A 239 12.27 -11.29 2.60
N ASP A 240 12.66 -10.12 3.09
CA ASP A 240 13.84 -9.98 3.93
C ASP A 240 13.76 -10.82 5.20
N LYS A 241 12.64 -10.75 5.95
CA LYS A 241 12.49 -11.52 7.19
C LYS A 241 12.45 -13.03 6.99
N TYR A 242 11.88 -13.50 5.88
CA TYR A 242 11.65 -14.91 5.60
C TYR A 242 12.36 -15.38 4.33
N TYR A 243 13.54 -14.81 4.07
CA TYR A 243 14.24 -14.92 2.80
C TYR A 243 14.48 -16.36 2.36
N GLU A 244 15.07 -17.17 3.24
CA GLU A 244 15.39 -18.57 2.93
C GLU A 244 14.14 -19.40 2.61
N GLY A 245 13.02 -19.11 3.27
CA GLY A 245 11.74 -19.77 3.01
C GLY A 245 11.21 -19.45 1.61
N PHE A 246 11.14 -18.18 1.25
CA PHE A 246 10.67 -17.81 -0.09
C PHE A 246 11.69 -18.18 -1.18
N SER A 247 12.98 -17.97 -0.94
CA SER A 247 14.06 -18.30 -1.88
C SER A 247 14.07 -19.80 -2.20
N SER A 248 13.95 -20.66 -1.19
CA SER A 248 13.88 -22.12 -1.39
C SER A 248 12.65 -22.54 -2.21
N LEU A 249 11.51 -21.86 -2.06
CA LEU A 249 10.32 -22.17 -2.86
C LEU A 249 10.46 -21.64 -4.30
N VAL A 250 11.10 -20.50 -4.50
CA VAL A 250 11.30 -19.93 -5.84
C VAL A 250 12.38 -20.69 -6.62
N SER A 251 13.42 -21.20 -5.95
CA SER A 251 14.52 -21.93 -6.59
C SER A 251 14.07 -23.22 -7.28
N GLN A 252 12.89 -23.75 -6.97
CA GLN A 252 12.31 -24.91 -7.68
C GLN A 252 12.08 -24.62 -9.18
N TYR A 253 11.98 -23.35 -9.57
CA TYR A 253 11.80 -22.91 -10.96
C TYR A 253 13.12 -22.74 -11.73
N GLY A 254 14.26 -22.83 -11.04
CA GLY A 254 15.60 -22.81 -11.61
C GLY A 254 16.62 -22.14 -10.69
N ASP A 255 17.88 -22.57 -10.81
CA ASP A 255 18.99 -22.10 -9.96
C ASP A 255 19.34 -20.62 -10.19
N ASP A 256 18.94 -20.09 -11.34
CA ASP A 256 19.15 -18.71 -11.78
C ASP A 256 17.91 -17.82 -11.53
N ILE A 257 16.84 -18.35 -10.92
CA ILE A 257 15.67 -17.53 -10.61
C ILE A 257 15.90 -16.78 -9.30
N GLU A 258 15.91 -15.47 -9.40
CA GLU A 258 16.15 -14.55 -8.29
C GLU A 258 14.82 -13.97 -7.81
N ILE A 259 14.53 -14.18 -6.52
CA ILE A 259 13.24 -13.82 -5.91
C ILE A 259 12.95 -12.32 -5.98
N GLU A 260 13.97 -11.49 -5.77
CA GLU A 260 13.86 -10.04 -5.78
C GLU A 260 13.35 -9.54 -7.14
N PHE A 261 13.86 -10.09 -8.25
CA PHE A 261 13.43 -9.71 -9.60
C PHE A 261 11.99 -10.14 -9.89
N ILE A 262 11.61 -11.35 -9.47
CA ILE A 262 10.20 -11.77 -9.59
C ILE A 262 9.29 -10.87 -8.76
N TRP A 263 9.71 -10.53 -7.54
CA TRP A 263 8.94 -9.65 -6.66
C TRP A 263 8.75 -8.27 -7.28
N ILE A 264 9.82 -7.63 -7.75
CA ILE A 264 9.78 -6.33 -8.44
C ILE A 264 8.77 -6.36 -9.60
N LEU A 265 8.81 -7.41 -10.43
CA LEU A 265 7.88 -7.55 -11.55
C LEU A 265 6.44 -7.65 -11.08
N ILE A 266 6.13 -8.55 -10.14
CA ILE A 266 4.74 -8.75 -9.76
C ILE A 266 4.20 -7.55 -8.99
N SER A 267 5.00 -6.91 -8.13
CA SER A 267 4.54 -5.75 -7.36
C SER A 267 4.32 -4.53 -8.23
N LEU A 268 5.22 -4.25 -9.18
CA LEU A 268 5.11 -3.05 -10.02
C LEU A 268 4.09 -3.23 -11.16
N TYR A 269 3.85 -4.45 -11.61
CA TYR A 269 3.03 -4.72 -12.79
C TYR A 269 1.63 -5.30 -12.47
N HIS A 270 1.26 -5.54 -11.19
CA HIS A 270 -0.04 -6.16 -10.86
C HIS A 270 -1.27 -5.38 -11.30
N ASP A 271 -1.18 -4.05 -11.35
CA ASP A 271 -2.28 -3.17 -11.71
C ASP A 271 -2.22 -2.58 -13.13
N ILE A 272 -1.23 -2.95 -13.96
CA ILE A 272 -1.12 -2.39 -15.34
C ILE A 272 -2.33 -2.74 -16.23
N GLY A 273 -3.07 -3.79 -15.87
CA GLY A 273 -4.31 -4.26 -16.48
C GLY A 273 -5.53 -3.47 -16.04
N TYR A 274 -5.43 -2.58 -15.05
CA TYR A 274 -6.57 -1.83 -14.52
C TYR A 274 -7.25 -0.97 -15.58
N ALA A 275 -6.49 -0.37 -16.50
CA ALA A 275 -7.04 0.31 -17.69
C ALA A 275 -8.00 -0.57 -18.51
N SER A 276 -7.71 -1.87 -18.62
CA SER A 276 -8.59 -2.80 -19.34
C SER A 276 -9.91 -3.04 -18.59
N SER A 277 -9.92 -2.87 -17.26
CA SER A 277 -11.15 -2.92 -16.44
C SER A 277 -12.00 -1.66 -16.58
N LEU A 278 -11.40 -0.53 -16.98
CA LEU A 278 -12.06 0.76 -17.19
C LEU A 278 -12.60 0.97 -18.62
N LEU A 279 -12.50 -0.03 -19.51
CA LEU A 279 -12.90 0.12 -20.91
C LEU A 279 -14.35 0.59 -21.09
N GLU A 280 -15.28 0.15 -20.23
CA GLU A 280 -16.68 0.62 -20.28
C GLU A 280 -16.75 2.14 -20.07
N GLU A 281 -16.06 2.65 -19.05
CA GLU A 281 -16.00 4.08 -18.72
C GLU A 281 -15.28 4.91 -19.80
N ILE A 282 -14.18 4.37 -20.35
CA ILE A 282 -13.43 5.02 -21.44
C ILE A 282 -14.31 5.15 -22.69
N ILE A 283 -15.04 4.09 -23.05
CA ILE A 283 -15.91 4.10 -24.23
C ILE A 283 -17.13 4.97 -24.00
N SER A 284 -17.76 4.94 -22.81
CA SER A 284 -18.92 5.79 -22.52
C SER A 284 -18.58 7.29 -22.57
N GLN A 285 -17.36 7.67 -22.22
CA GLN A 285 -16.91 9.07 -22.36
C GLN A 285 -16.62 9.45 -23.82
N SER A 286 -16.28 8.47 -24.66
CA SER A 286 -15.87 8.70 -26.07
C SER A 286 -17.03 8.60 -27.06
N VAL A 287 -18.11 7.90 -26.69
CA VAL A 287 -19.28 7.64 -27.53
C VAL A 287 -20.52 7.96 -26.68
N ASP A 288 -21.43 8.76 -27.22
CA ASP A 288 -22.69 9.17 -26.56
C ASP A 288 -23.65 7.97 -26.43
N LEU A 289 -23.30 7.02 -25.56
CA LEU A 289 -24.00 5.77 -25.26
C LEU A 289 -24.62 5.80 -23.84
N ASP A 290 -24.76 7.00 -23.25
CA ASP A 290 -25.21 7.19 -21.86
C ASP A 290 -26.63 6.64 -21.57
N GLY A 291 -27.35 6.15 -22.59
CA GLY A 291 -28.66 5.50 -22.47
C GLY A 291 -28.68 3.97 -22.65
N GLU A 292 -27.57 3.31 -22.98
CA GLU A 292 -27.56 1.90 -23.40
C GLU A 292 -26.47 1.05 -22.69
N PRO A 293 -26.55 0.86 -21.35
CA PRO A 293 -25.51 0.19 -20.57
C PRO A 293 -25.25 -1.27 -20.99
N ASP A 294 -26.29 -1.99 -21.42
CA ASP A 294 -26.15 -3.38 -21.86
C ASP A 294 -25.37 -3.49 -23.18
N LEU A 295 -25.58 -2.56 -24.11
CA LEU A 295 -24.86 -2.52 -25.39
C LEU A 295 -23.40 -2.15 -25.20
N LEU A 296 -23.11 -1.21 -24.29
CA LEU A 296 -21.75 -0.86 -23.90
C LEU A 296 -21.00 -2.08 -23.33
N LYS A 297 -21.64 -2.80 -22.41
CA LYS A 297 -21.07 -4.02 -21.80
C LYS A 297 -20.77 -5.09 -22.85
N GLN A 298 -21.73 -5.37 -23.74
CA GLN A 298 -21.54 -6.32 -24.84
C GLN A 298 -20.41 -5.89 -25.78
N ARG A 299 -20.28 -4.59 -26.06
CA ARG A 299 -19.21 -4.07 -26.90
C ARG A 299 -17.83 -4.28 -26.27
N VAL A 300 -17.69 -4.02 -24.97
CA VAL A 300 -16.44 -4.23 -24.24
C VAL A 300 -16.07 -5.71 -24.16
N GLU A 301 -17.06 -6.58 -23.89
CA GLU A 301 -16.89 -8.03 -23.92
C GLU A 301 -16.41 -8.49 -25.30
N GLN A 302 -17.02 -8.01 -26.39
CA GLN A 302 -16.58 -8.32 -27.75
C GLN A 302 -15.15 -7.85 -28.03
N LEU A 303 -14.76 -6.64 -27.61
CA LEU A 303 -13.38 -6.15 -27.80
C LEU A 303 -12.34 -7.01 -27.08
N ARG A 304 -12.68 -7.53 -25.89
CA ARG A 304 -11.82 -8.45 -25.14
C ARG A 304 -11.77 -9.82 -25.84
N GLN A 305 -12.90 -10.30 -26.34
CA GLN A 305 -12.98 -11.53 -27.14
C GLN A 305 -12.11 -11.42 -28.41
N ASP A 306 -12.27 -10.35 -29.18
CA ASP A 306 -11.47 -10.06 -30.38
C ASP A 306 -9.97 -10.03 -30.05
N SER A 307 -9.60 -9.47 -28.89
CA SER A 307 -8.22 -9.47 -28.41
C SER A 307 -7.69 -10.88 -28.18
N LEU A 308 -8.47 -11.75 -27.52
CA LEU A 308 -8.10 -13.15 -27.27
C LEU A 308 -7.97 -13.96 -28.57
N GLU A 309 -8.74 -13.63 -29.60
CA GLU A 309 -8.67 -14.29 -30.91
C GLU A 309 -7.43 -13.88 -31.73
N SER A 310 -6.74 -12.82 -31.34
CA SER A 310 -5.52 -12.39 -32.02
C SER A 310 -4.37 -13.42 -31.87
N PRO A 311 -3.48 -13.56 -32.88
CA PRO A 311 -2.38 -14.51 -32.84
C PRO A 311 -1.46 -14.35 -31.63
N ASP A 312 -1.21 -13.11 -31.21
CA ASP A 312 -0.38 -12.80 -30.04
C ASP A 312 -1.00 -13.37 -28.76
N TYR A 313 -2.29 -13.13 -28.52
CA TYR A 313 -2.95 -13.60 -27.30
C TYR A 313 -3.11 -15.12 -27.30
N GLN A 314 -3.45 -15.73 -28.44
CA GLN A 314 -3.49 -17.19 -28.56
C GLN A 314 -2.16 -17.83 -28.18
N LEU A 315 -1.04 -17.25 -28.64
CA LEU A 315 0.29 -17.71 -28.25
C LEU A 315 0.53 -17.55 -26.74
N LEU A 316 0.17 -16.40 -26.16
CA LEU A 316 0.34 -16.15 -24.74
C LEU A 316 -0.50 -17.11 -23.88
N VAL A 317 -1.74 -17.41 -24.28
CA VAL A 317 -2.58 -18.38 -23.59
C VAL A 317 -1.92 -19.76 -23.57
N ILE A 318 -1.41 -20.23 -24.71
CA ILE A 318 -0.70 -21.52 -24.81
C ILE A 318 0.52 -21.53 -23.88
N VAL A 319 1.32 -20.47 -23.91
CA VAL A 319 2.55 -20.35 -23.10
C VAL A 319 2.24 -20.33 -21.61
N LEU A 320 1.27 -19.52 -21.19
CA LEU A 320 0.86 -19.41 -19.78
C LEU A 320 0.26 -20.73 -19.29
N ASN A 321 -0.53 -21.42 -20.11
CA ASN A 321 -1.06 -22.73 -19.78
C ASN A 321 0.04 -23.78 -19.62
N ASN A 322 1.02 -23.81 -20.52
CA ASN A 322 2.14 -24.74 -20.42
C ASN A 322 3.01 -24.46 -19.18
N LEU A 323 3.21 -23.18 -18.86
CA LEU A 323 3.90 -22.79 -17.64
C LEU A 323 3.12 -23.19 -16.39
N TYR A 324 1.80 -22.97 -16.37
CA TYR A 324 0.93 -23.41 -15.27
C TYR A 324 0.99 -24.93 -15.08
N ASP A 325 0.82 -25.71 -16.15
CA ASP A 325 0.89 -27.17 -16.08
C ASP A 325 2.25 -27.62 -15.55
N HIS A 326 3.32 -26.96 -15.99
CA HIS A 326 4.66 -27.27 -15.52
C HIS A 326 4.86 -26.93 -14.03
N THR A 327 4.41 -25.75 -13.58
CA THR A 327 4.58 -25.31 -12.18
C THR A 327 3.75 -26.17 -11.23
N VAL A 328 2.51 -26.52 -11.60
CA VAL A 328 1.62 -27.35 -10.79
C VAL A 328 2.08 -28.80 -10.72
N ASN A 329 2.60 -29.36 -11.82
CA ASN A 329 3.03 -30.77 -11.86
C ASN A 329 4.53 -30.98 -11.59
N GLN A 330 5.29 -29.93 -11.25
CA GLN A 330 6.71 -29.97 -10.87
C GLN A 330 7.60 -30.79 -11.83
N LYS A 331 7.45 -30.59 -13.15
CA LYS A 331 8.16 -31.38 -14.18
C LYS A 331 9.61 -30.90 -14.39
N GLY A 332 10.49 -31.00 -13.39
CA GLY A 332 11.90 -30.61 -13.51
C GLY A 332 12.10 -29.11 -13.77
N LYS A 333 13.28 -28.70 -14.27
CA LYS A 333 13.55 -27.29 -14.60
C LYS A 333 12.79 -26.86 -15.85
N TRP A 334 12.01 -25.78 -15.75
CA TRP A 334 11.32 -25.22 -16.90
C TRP A 334 12.33 -24.65 -17.90
N ARG A 335 12.19 -25.02 -19.18
CA ARG A 335 12.98 -24.47 -20.27
C ARG A 335 12.08 -23.91 -21.34
N PHE A 336 12.46 -22.76 -21.87
CA PHE A 336 11.71 -22.08 -22.90
C PHE A 336 11.94 -22.65 -24.31
N ASP A 337 12.99 -23.45 -24.49
CA ASP A 337 13.46 -23.97 -25.78
C ASP A 337 12.40 -24.77 -26.58
N ALA A 338 11.28 -25.08 -25.94
CA ALA A 338 10.14 -25.74 -26.51
C ALA A 338 9.01 -24.72 -26.74
N PHE A 339 9.06 -24.01 -27.88
CA PHE A 339 7.83 -23.72 -28.63
C PHE A 339 7.59 -24.86 -29.64
N PRO A 340 7.15 -26.07 -29.26
CA PRO A 340 6.11 -26.63 -30.09
C PRO A 340 4.98 -25.60 -30.06
N ARG A 341 4.28 -25.41 -31.16
CA ARG A 341 2.94 -24.86 -31.15
C ARG A 341 2.01 -26.04 -30.94
N PRO A 342 1.93 -26.67 -29.74
CA PRO A 342 0.88 -27.64 -29.55
C PRO A 342 -0.45 -26.90 -29.74
N PRO A 343 -1.49 -27.59 -30.21
CA PRO A 343 -2.82 -27.00 -30.25
C PRO A 343 -3.19 -26.49 -28.86
N LEU A 344 -3.97 -25.41 -28.81
CA LEU A 344 -4.54 -24.91 -27.57
C LEU A 344 -5.26 -26.07 -26.86
N VAL A 345 -4.84 -26.39 -25.64
CA VAL A 345 -5.55 -27.34 -24.80
C VAL A 345 -6.57 -26.56 -24.00
N GLU A 346 -7.84 -26.76 -24.33
CA GLU A 346 -8.94 -26.29 -23.48
C GLU A 346 -8.94 -27.10 -22.18
N ASN A 347 -8.51 -26.47 -21.11
CA ASN A 347 -8.59 -27.00 -19.76
C ASN A 347 -9.14 -25.92 -18.81
N SER A 348 -9.35 -26.28 -17.55
CA SER A 348 -9.94 -25.37 -16.55
C SER A 348 -9.09 -24.12 -16.30
N PHE A 349 -7.76 -24.19 -16.43
CA PHE A 349 -6.88 -23.03 -16.33
C PHE A 349 -7.11 -22.06 -17.49
N THR A 350 -7.00 -22.53 -18.73
CA THR A 350 -7.22 -21.73 -19.95
C THR A 350 -8.61 -21.09 -19.95
N GLN A 351 -9.64 -21.87 -19.65
CA GLN A 351 -11.02 -21.38 -19.58
C GLN A 351 -11.18 -20.29 -18.51
N SER A 352 -10.59 -20.47 -17.33
CA SER A 352 -10.67 -19.48 -16.23
C SER A 352 -9.90 -18.20 -16.53
N LEU A 353 -8.71 -18.30 -17.11
CA LEU A 353 -7.90 -17.16 -17.51
C LEU A 353 -8.60 -16.34 -18.59
N CYS A 354 -9.12 -16.99 -19.64
CA CYS A 354 -9.84 -16.29 -20.70
C CYS A 354 -11.15 -15.68 -20.21
N LYS A 355 -11.95 -16.44 -19.44
CA LYS A 355 -13.21 -15.94 -18.84
C LYS A 355 -12.95 -14.72 -17.95
N SER A 356 -11.98 -14.79 -17.05
CA SER A 356 -11.67 -13.67 -16.15
C SER A 356 -11.18 -12.43 -16.91
N TYR A 357 -10.42 -12.60 -17.99
CA TYR A 357 -10.05 -11.48 -18.87
C TYR A 357 -11.28 -10.83 -19.51
N ILE A 358 -12.19 -11.63 -20.07
CA ILE A 358 -13.44 -11.16 -20.70
C ILE A 358 -14.31 -10.40 -19.69
N GLU A 359 -14.43 -10.91 -18.46
CA GLU A 359 -15.17 -10.29 -17.35
C GLU A 359 -14.48 -9.04 -16.74
N GLY A 360 -13.34 -8.63 -17.32
CA GLY A 360 -12.63 -7.42 -16.91
C GLY A 360 -11.96 -7.55 -15.54
N ALA A 361 -11.37 -8.72 -15.27
CA ALA A 361 -10.43 -8.90 -14.17
C ALA A 361 -9.09 -8.23 -14.53
N HIS A 362 -8.62 -7.31 -13.69
CA HIS A 362 -7.36 -6.61 -13.92
C HIS A 362 -6.17 -7.56 -13.74
N GLY A 363 -6.25 -8.54 -12.83
CA GLY A 363 -5.19 -9.54 -12.66
C GLY A 363 -4.92 -10.35 -13.93
N ALA A 364 -5.98 -10.75 -14.65
CA ALA A 364 -5.86 -11.44 -15.94
C ALA A 364 -5.31 -10.50 -17.04
N ALA A 365 -5.79 -9.26 -17.11
CA ALA A 365 -5.30 -8.28 -18.08
C ALA A 365 -3.82 -7.91 -17.84
N SER A 366 -3.42 -7.73 -16.58
CA SER A 366 -2.02 -7.48 -16.17
C SER A 366 -1.13 -8.67 -16.53
N THR A 367 -1.62 -9.90 -16.31
CA THR A 367 -0.92 -11.14 -16.71
C THR A 367 -0.62 -11.14 -18.20
N PHE A 368 -1.62 -10.88 -19.05
CA PHE A 368 -1.40 -10.81 -20.50
C PHE A 368 -0.48 -9.65 -20.92
N LYS A 369 -0.64 -8.46 -20.31
CA LYS A 369 0.21 -7.30 -20.62
C LYS A 369 1.67 -7.55 -20.26
N LEU A 370 1.95 -8.11 -19.09
CA LEU A 370 3.31 -8.47 -18.66
C LEU A 370 3.87 -9.57 -19.56
N ALA A 371 3.11 -10.63 -19.83
CA ALA A 371 3.53 -11.70 -20.74
C ALA A 371 3.80 -11.18 -22.16
N LYS A 372 3.05 -10.19 -22.65
CA LYS A 372 3.28 -9.56 -23.96
C LYS A 372 4.59 -8.77 -24.04
N LEU A 373 5.15 -8.32 -22.91
CA LEU A 373 6.51 -7.74 -22.89
C LEU A 373 7.54 -8.76 -23.37
N THR A 374 7.35 -10.05 -23.08
CA THR A 374 8.25 -11.08 -23.58
C THR A 374 8.27 -11.13 -25.11
N LEU A 375 7.12 -11.07 -25.78
CA LEU A 375 7.06 -11.05 -27.24
C LEU A 375 7.85 -9.87 -27.83
N ARG A 376 7.83 -8.71 -27.17
CA ARG A 376 8.63 -7.54 -27.58
C ARG A 376 10.13 -7.76 -27.36
N ILE A 377 10.52 -8.32 -26.22
CA ILE A 377 11.92 -8.60 -25.85
C ILE A 377 12.53 -9.65 -26.78
N LEU A 378 11.76 -10.70 -27.11
CA LEU A 378 12.16 -11.74 -28.08
C LEU A 378 12.50 -11.16 -29.45
N ASN A 379 11.92 -10.01 -29.82
CA ASN A 379 12.21 -9.35 -31.10
C ASN A 379 13.43 -8.40 -31.04
N LYS A 380 13.88 -7.99 -29.84
CA LYS A 380 14.93 -6.96 -29.66
C LYS A 380 16.30 -7.50 -29.23
N LEU A 381 16.35 -8.56 -28.41
CA LEU A 381 17.62 -9.05 -27.84
C LEU A 381 18.30 -10.09 -28.75
N SER A 382 19.56 -9.81 -29.11
CA SER A 382 20.43 -10.63 -29.97
C SER A 382 21.31 -11.64 -29.21
N GLY A 383 21.39 -11.56 -27.87
CA GLY A 383 22.05 -12.55 -27.00
C GLY A 383 21.08 -13.61 -26.49
N THR A 384 21.50 -14.88 -26.49
CA THR A 384 20.60 -16.00 -26.12
C THR A 384 20.42 -16.14 -24.61
N HIS A 385 21.44 -15.86 -23.80
CA HIS A 385 21.42 -16.17 -22.37
C HIS A 385 20.72 -15.09 -21.52
N GLU A 386 21.06 -13.82 -21.72
CA GLU A 386 20.40 -12.69 -21.05
C GLU A 386 18.91 -12.63 -21.39
N ARG A 387 18.60 -12.92 -22.66
CA ARG A 387 17.22 -13.04 -23.15
C ARG A 387 16.47 -14.16 -22.45
N GLU A 388 17.07 -15.34 -22.30
CA GLU A 388 16.43 -16.47 -21.61
C GLU A 388 16.19 -16.15 -20.13
N TYR A 389 17.17 -15.52 -19.46
CA TYR A 389 17.05 -15.08 -18.08
C TYR A 389 15.85 -14.15 -17.87
N LEU A 390 15.81 -13.02 -18.58
CA LEU A 390 14.73 -12.03 -18.46
C LEU A 390 13.37 -12.63 -18.80
N TYR A 391 13.34 -13.43 -19.87
CA TYR A 391 12.14 -14.08 -20.34
C TYR A 391 11.52 -15.01 -19.29
N ARG A 392 12.33 -15.86 -18.66
CA ARG A 392 11.88 -16.78 -17.60
C ARG A 392 11.33 -16.01 -16.41
N HIS A 393 11.98 -14.92 -16.02
CA HIS A 393 11.51 -14.07 -14.92
C HIS A 393 10.16 -13.41 -15.24
N ILE A 394 10.01 -12.82 -16.44
CA ILE A 394 8.76 -12.14 -16.82
C ILE A 394 7.58 -13.10 -16.87
N LEU A 395 7.75 -14.29 -17.43
CA LEU A 395 6.63 -15.23 -17.49
C LEU A 395 6.28 -15.84 -16.15
N LEU A 396 7.29 -16.17 -15.35
CA LEU A 396 7.05 -16.66 -14.01
C LEU A 396 6.36 -15.58 -13.16
N ALA A 397 6.78 -14.33 -13.28
CA ALA A 397 6.06 -13.20 -12.68
C ALA A 397 4.61 -13.08 -13.22
N SER A 398 4.41 -13.21 -14.54
CA SER A 398 3.08 -13.14 -15.17
C SER A 398 2.10 -14.14 -14.55
N ILE A 399 2.55 -15.38 -14.30
CA ILE A 399 1.68 -16.38 -13.68
C ILE A 399 1.50 -16.17 -12.17
N PHE A 400 2.50 -15.65 -11.46
CA PHE A 400 2.33 -15.31 -10.05
C PHE A 400 1.34 -14.17 -9.84
N LEU A 401 1.28 -13.26 -10.79
CA LEU A 401 0.45 -12.06 -10.70
C LEU A 401 -1.04 -12.39 -10.75
N ILE A 402 -1.45 -13.40 -11.51
CA ILE A 402 -2.87 -13.63 -11.83
C ILE A 402 -3.79 -13.75 -10.60
N PHE A 403 -3.30 -14.37 -9.51
CA PHE A 403 -4.14 -14.80 -8.39
C PHE A 403 -4.43 -13.71 -7.34
N HIS A 404 -3.85 -12.51 -7.45
CA HIS A 404 -4.12 -11.40 -6.53
C HIS A 404 -5.53 -10.79 -6.72
N ASP A 405 -6.11 -10.92 -7.91
CA ASP A 405 -7.43 -10.37 -8.22
C ASP A 405 -8.56 -11.33 -7.79
N LEU A 406 -9.50 -10.79 -7.00
CA LEU A 406 -10.71 -11.48 -6.55
C LEU A 406 -11.54 -12.07 -7.71
N LYS A 407 -11.69 -11.33 -8.81
CA LYS A 407 -12.48 -11.80 -9.96
C LYS A 407 -11.86 -13.05 -10.57
N VAL A 408 -10.52 -13.05 -10.73
CA VAL A 408 -9.80 -14.25 -11.21
C VAL A 408 -10.06 -15.42 -10.27
N ARG A 409 -9.88 -15.26 -8.96
CA ARG A 409 -10.10 -16.34 -7.98
C ARG A 409 -11.53 -16.90 -8.06
N LYS A 410 -12.53 -16.05 -8.24
CA LYS A 410 -13.93 -16.48 -8.44
C LYS A 410 -14.09 -17.31 -9.72
N CYS A 411 -13.59 -16.82 -10.87
CA CYS A 411 -13.65 -17.59 -12.13
C CYS A 411 -12.96 -18.95 -12.00
N PHE A 412 -11.82 -19.01 -11.31
CA PHE A 412 -11.08 -20.25 -11.08
C PHE A 412 -11.88 -21.25 -10.23
N ARG A 413 -12.51 -20.80 -9.13
CA ARG A 413 -13.39 -21.65 -8.32
C ARG A 413 -14.61 -22.15 -9.12
N GLU A 414 -15.24 -21.28 -9.89
CA GLU A 414 -16.43 -21.61 -10.70
C GLU A 414 -16.13 -22.67 -11.77
N ASN A 415 -14.93 -22.65 -12.36
CA ASN A 415 -14.49 -23.64 -13.34
C ASN A 415 -13.82 -24.87 -12.69
N GLY A 416 -13.95 -25.03 -11.37
CA GLY A 416 -13.47 -26.22 -10.66
C GLY A 416 -11.94 -26.33 -10.57
N VAL A 417 -11.19 -25.22 -10.71
CA VAL A 417 -9.76 -25.23 -10.40
C VAL A 417 -9.61 -25.36 -8.88
N PRO A 418 -8.87 -26.38 -8.38
CA PRO A 418 -8.67 -26.56 -6.94
C PRO A 418 -7.91 -25.38 -6.33
N ALA A 419 -7.93 -25.31 -4.99
CA ALA A 419 -7.14 -24.33 -4.25
C ALA A 419 -5.67 -24.35 -4.71
N ILE A 420 -5.11 -23.16 -4.88
CA ILE A 420 -3.75 -23.00 -5.39
C ILE A 420 -2.76 -23.23 -4.25
N LYS A 421 -1.80 -24.13 -4.45
CA LYS A 421 -0.80 -24.46 -3.44
C LYS A 421 0.13 -23.29 -3.16
N ALA A 422 0.23 -22.87 -1.90
CA ALA A 422 1.12 -21.80 -1.46
C ALA A 422 2.60 -22.11 -1.74
N MET A 423 3.03 -23.38 -1.63
CA MET A 423 4.40 -23.78 -1.99
C MET A 423 4.69 -23.63 -3.49
N THR A 424 3.66 -23.72 -4.35
CA THR A 424 3.81 -23.52 -5.79
C THR A 424 3.75 -22.04 -6.10
N PHE A 425 2.82 -21.28 -5.51
CA PHE A 425 2.65 -19.86 -5.80
C PHE A 425 2.90 -18.95 -4.58
N PRO A 426 4.10 -18.98 -3.98
CA PRO A 426 4.37 -18.27 -2.72
C PRO A 426 4.32 -16.75 -2.90
N LEU A 427 4.77 -16.26 -4.05
CA LEU A 427 4.78 -14.83 -4.34
C LEU A 427 3.39 -14.31 -4.76
N SER A 428 2.52 -15.17 -5.30
CA SER A 428 1.10 -14.82 -5.48
C SER A 428 0.40 -14.63 -4.14
N LEU A 429 0.64 -15.56 -3.20
CA LEU A 429 0.10 -15.47 -1.85
C LEU A 429 0.60 -14.19 -1.17
N LEU A 430 1.90 -13.91 -1.26
CA LEU A 430 2.48 -12.69 -0.69
C LEU A 430 1.91 -11.42 -1.33
N LEU A 431 1.87 -11.35 -2.66
CA LEU A 431 1.30 -10.21 -3.38
C LEU A 431 -0.14 -9.96 -2.95
N THR A 432 -0.97 -11.01 -2.93
CA THR A 432 -2.38 -10.89 -2.53
C THR A 432 -2.51 -10.37 -1.10
N TYR A 433 -1.70 -10.88 -0.18
CA TYR A 433 -1.75 -10.51 1.23
C TYR A 433 -1.32 -9.06 1.46
N VAL A 434 -0.21 -8.65 0.86
CA VAL A 434 0.31 -7.29 0.96
C VAL A 434 -0.60 -6.29 0.25
N ASP A 435 -1.09 -6.62 -0.95
CA ASP A 435 -2.02 -5.77 -1.72
C ASP A 435 -3.29 -5.46 -0.92
N ILE A 436 -3.85 -6.46 -0.23
CA ILE A 436 -5.02 -6.28 0.63
C ILE A 436 -4.70 -5.40 1.83
N ILE A 437 -3.55 -5.61 2.50
CA ILE A 437 -3.14 -4.75 3.63
C ILE A 437 -2.94 -3.30 3.15
N GLN A 438 -2.47 -3.09 1.92
CA GLN A 438 -2.29 -1.76 1.33
C GLN A 438 -3.57 -1.14 0.73
N ASP A 439 -4.72 -1.82 0.75
CA ASP A 439 -5.96 -1.35 0.12
C ASP A 439 -6.47 -0.01 0.71
N ASP A 440 -6.12 0.32 1.96
CA ASP A 440 -6.49 1.59 2.59
C ASP A 440 -5.79 2.82 1.99
N ARG A 441 -4.65 2.59 1.29
CA ARG A 441 -3.82 3.60 0.62
C ARG A 441 -4.20 3.86 -0.84
N ARG A 442 -5.28 3.25 -1.34
CA ARG A 442 -5.76 3.47 -2.72
C ARG A 442 -6.55 4.78 -2.90
N ASP A 443 -6.96 5.47 -1.84
CA ASP A 443 -7.75 6.72 -1.93
C ASP A 443 -6.85 7.94 -1.69
N ILE A 444 -6.57 8.76 -2.71
CA ILE A 444 -5.64 9.90 -2.61
C ILE A 444 -6.01 10.88 -1.49
N GLU A 445 -7.30 11.14 -1.26
CA GLU A 445 -7.74 12.01 -0.16
C GLU A 445 -7.46 11.39 1.22
N ALA A 446 -7.44 10.06 1.28
CA ALA A 446 -7.19 9.31 2.50
C ALA A 446 -5.70 9.06 2.76
N VAL A 447 -4.86 8.98 1.72
CA VAL A 447 -3.42 8.70 1.85
C VAL A 447 -2.72 9.78 2.70
N TYR A 448 -3.13 11.04 2.56
CA TYR A 448 -2.55 12.16 3.29
C TYR A 448 -3.06 12.31 4.73
N THR A 449 -4.18 11.64 5.07
CA THR A 449 -4.86 11.83 6.36
C THR A 449 -4.87 10.58 7.23
N ARG A 450 -4.56 9.40 6.67
CA ARG A 450 -4.61 8.14 7.42
C ARG A 450 -3.25 7.78 8.02
N PRO A 451 -3.21 7.41 9.31
CA PRO A 451 -2.00 6.87 9.93
C PRO A 451 -1.59 5.56 9.28
N ASP A 452 -0.28 5.29 9.25
CA ASP A 452 0.28 4.03 8.77
C ASP A 452 -0.25 2.86 9.61
N ILE A 453 -1.06 1.98 8.99
CA ILE A 453 -1.67 0.84 9.66
C ILE A 453 -0.68 -0.31 9.86
N PHE A 454 0.39 -0.38 9.08
CA PHE A 454 1.38 -1.44 9.21
C PHE A 454 2.38 -1.09 10.31
N LYS A 455 2.78 -2.09 11.08
CA LYS A 455 3.76 -1.93 12.14
C LYS A 455 4.96 -2.82 11.92
N ASP A 456 4.72 -4.12 11.70
CA ASP A 456 5.78 -5.10 11.57
C ASP A 456 5.28 -6.43 10.97
N VAL A 457 6.15 -7.42 10.82
CA VAL A 457 5.80 -8.82 10.56
C VAL A 457 6.37 -9.72 11.65
N GLN A 458 5.58 -10.66 12.16
CA GLN A 458 5.96 -11.62 13.20
C GLN A 458 5.86 -13.06 12.73
N ASP A 459 6.66 -13.93 13.35
CA ASP A 459 6.56 -15.38 13.24
C ASP A 459 5.86 -15.92 14.48
N ARG A 460 4.79 -16.69 14.29
CA ARG A 460 4.14 -17.48 15.33
C ARG A 460 4.10 -18.94 14.93
N GLN A 461 5.05 -19.71 15.46
CA GLN A 461 5.13 -21.16 15.26
C GLN A 461 5.27 -21.55 13.78
N GLY A 462 6.11 -20.82 13.03
CA GLY A 462 6.33 -21.02 11.60
C GLY A 462 5.24 -20.41 10.71
N LYS A 463 4.38 -19.55 11.27
CA LYS A 463 3.33 -18.84 10.55
C LYS A 463 3.63 -17.35 10.58
N ILE A 464 3.54 -16.72 9.42
CA ILE A 464 3.86 -15.31 9.21
C ILE A 464 2.59 -14.49 9.39
N ILE A 465 2.66 -13.42 10.17
CA ILE A 465 1.53 -12.54 10.46
C ILE A 465 1.99 -11.09 10.36
N ALA A 466 1.26 -10.25 9.61
CA ALA A 466 1.44 -8.81 9.73
C ALA A 466 0.91 -8.32 11.08
N VAL A 467 1.63 -7.40 11.69
CA VAL A 467 1.22 -6.67 12.89
C VAL A 467 0.71 -5.32 12.44
N LEU A 468 -0.54 -5.01 12.80
CA LEU A 468 -1.16 -3.75 12.45
C LEU A 468 -1.26 -2.83 13.67
N LYS A 469 -1.28 -1.51 13.45
CA LYS A 469 -1.52 -0.51 14.50
C LYS A 469 -3.00 -0.45 14.79
N ALA A 470 -3.43 -1.02 15.92
CA ALA A 470 -4.85 -1.11 16.27
C ALA A 470 -5.54 0.26 16.31
N GLU A 471 -4.82 1.30 16.75
CA GLU A 471 -5.25 2.69 16.79
C GLU A 471 -5.49 3.32 15.40
N ALA A 472 -4.86 2.77 14.36
CA ALA A 472 -5.00 3.22 12.98
C ALA A 472 -6.16 2.49 12.24
N LEU A 473 -6.76 1.48 12.85
CA LEU A 473 -7.77 0.62 12.23
C LEU A 473 -9.19 1.01 12.66
N THR A 474 -9.90 1.70 11.77
CA THR A 474 -11.34 1.96 11.97
C THR A 474 -12.16 0.66 11.89
N HIS A 475 -13.33 0.63 12.54
CA HIS A 475 -14.20 -0.56 12.53
C HIS A 475 -14.58 -1.02 11.11
N SER A 476 -14.89 -0.08 10.22
CA SER A 476 -15.23 -0.39 8.81
C SER A 476 -14.03 -0.95 8.04
N LEU A 477 -12.82 -0.43 8.29
CA LEU A 477 -11.60 -0.94 7.68
C LEU A 477 -11.31 -2.37 8.16
N LYS A 478 -11.46 -2.64 9.47
CA LYS A 478 -11.27 -4.00 10.02
C LYS A 478 -12.16 -5.03 9.34
N ILE A 479 -13.46 -4.75 9.24
CA ILE A 479 -14.44 -5.64 8.59
C ILE A 479 -14.04 -5.90 7.13
N ARG A 480 -13.64 -4.85 6.40
CA ARG A 480 -13.27 -4.96 4.99
C ARG A 480 -12.01 -5.81 4.80
N LEU A 481 -10.94 -5.50 5.53
CA LEU A 481 -9.67 -6.24 5.45
C LEU A 481 -9.84 -7.69 5.88
N LEU A 482 -10.57 -7.94 6.97
CA LEU A 482 -10.87 -9.30 7.43
C LEU A 482 -11.62 -10.11 6.36
N ALA A 483 -12.63 -9.52 5.72
CA ALA A 483 -13.38 -10.18 4.66
C ALA A 483 -12.51 -10.49 3.42
N GLN A 484 -11.70 -9.52 2.98
CA GLN A 484 -10.80 -9.69 1.84
C GLN A 484 -9.70 -10.72 2.13
N LEU A 485 -9.05 -10.68 3.30
CA LEU A 485 -8.03 -11.64 3.68
C LEU A 485 -8.60 -13.04 3.87
N SER A 486 -9.76 -13.18 4.52
CA SER A 486 -10.41 -14.48 4.70
C SER A 486 -10.74 -15.12 3.34
N GLU A 487 -11.29 -14.34 2.41
CA GLU A 487 -11.55 -14.80 1.05
C GLU A 487 -10.25 -15.22 0.34
N ALA A 488 -9.22 -14.38 0.38
CA ALA A 488 -7.96 -14.62 -0.31
C ALA A 488 -7.23 -15.83 0.26
N LEU A 489 -7.04 -15.90 1.58
CA LEU A 489 -6.34 -17.00 2.23
C LEU A 489 -7.07 -18.34 2.06
N SER A 490 -8.41 -18.33 1.97
CA SER A 490 -9.17 -19.56 1.67
C SER A 490 -8.98 -20.10 0.25
N PHE A 491 -8.47 -19.27 -0.68
CA PHE A 491 -8.15 -19.70 -2.04
C PHE A 491 -6.83 -20.47 -2.13
N PHE A 492 -5.92 -20.24 -1.17
CA PHE A 492 -4.62 -20.88 -1.15
C PHE A 492 -4.62 -22.11 -0.23
N GLU A 493 -4.12 -23.23 -0.73
CA GLU A 493 -3.78 -24.38 0.11
C GLU A 493 -2.46 -24.08 0.81
N MET A 494 -2.50 -23.80 2.11
CA MET A 494 -1.32 -23.44 2.91
C MET A 494 -0.42 -24.65 3.16
N ASN A 495 0.48 -24.91 2.21
CA ASN A 495 1.56 -25.88 2.30
C ASN A 495 2.90 -25.14 2.12
N GLY A 496 3.80 -25.24 3.09
CA GLY A 496 5.01 -24.39 3.12
C GLY A 496 4.76 -23.06 3.84
N ILE A 497 4.99 -21.94 3.16
CA ILE A 497 4.78 -20.60 3.76
C ILE A 497 3.30 -20.43 4.11
N THR A 498 3.06 -20.08 5.36
CA THR A 498 1.71 -19.86 5.89
C THR A 498 1.57 -18.41 6.33
N LEU A 499 0.70 -17.66 5.65
CA LEU A 499 0.30 -16.32 6.08
C LEU A 499 -1.02 -16.42 6.88
N LEU A 500 -1.11 -15.70 7.99
CA LEU A 500 -2.35 -15.62 8.79
C LEU A 500 -2.95 -14.22 8.75
N THR A 501 -4.25 -14.15 9.00
CA THR A 501 -4.92 -12.88 9.29
C THR A 501 -4.27 -12.19 10.50
N PRO A 502 -3.96 -10.89 10.41
CA PRO A 502 -3.53 -10.07 11.56
C PRO A 502 -4.52 -10.16 12.72
N GLU A 503 -4.00 -10.15 13.95
CA GLU A 503 -4.84 -10.33 15.15
C GLU A 503 -5.69 -9.10 15.47
N GLU A 504 -5.32 -7.95 14.91
CA GLU A 504 -6.02 -6.70 15.13
C GLU A 504 -7.31 -6.54 14.29
N LEU A 505 -7.54 -7.46 13.33
CA LEU A 505 -8.72 -7.55 12.45
C LEU A 505 -9.75 -8.55 13.00
#